data_AF-A0A0X8L756-F1
#
_entry.id   AF-A0A0X8L756-F1
#
_cell.length_a   1.000
_cell.length_b   1.000
_cell.length_c   1.000
_cell.angle_alpha   90.00
_cell.angle_beta   90.00
_cell.angle_gamma   90.00
#
_symmetry.space_group_name_H-M   'P 1'
#
loop_
_entity.id
_entity.type
_entity.pdbx_description
1 polymer ?
#
loop_
_entity_poly.entity_id
_entity_poly.type
_entity_poly.pdbx_seq_one_letter_code
_entity_poly.pdbx_strand_id
1 'polypeptide(L)'
;MVFFSAADRSSHIHGKAGINTITIADDHQLIDLTSLTGKTVGSTVTGIERIDLGGQNNTLKISMIDVLNLGETDLFRADGKQQFMVNGKAADAVELSNTRVAGIADGDWERQGKATIGGVAYDVFEHSTAHVELMVQQGVQLSMH
;
A
#
# COMPACT_ATOMS: atom_id res chain seq x y z
N MET A 1 10.78 -10.40 5.16
CA MET A 1 9.51 -10.94 4.64
C MET A 1 8.74 -11.49 5.81
N VAL A 2 7.53 -10.99 6.05
CA VAL A 2 6.62 -11.47 7.10
C VAL A 2 5.39 -12.04 6.40
N PHE A 3 4.97 -13.25 6.77
CA PHE A 3 3.75 -13.86 6.24
C PHE A 3 2.59 -13.51 7.16
N PHE A 4 1.46 -13.08 6.59
CA PHE A 4 0.24 -12.81 7.34
C PHE A 4 -0.79 -13.89 7.05
N SER A 5 -1.31 -14.53 8.10
CA SER A 5 -2.44 -15.44 8.05
C SER A 5 -3.62 -14.91 8.87
N ALA A 6 -4.78 -15.54 8.76
CA ALA A 6 -5.94 -15.22 9.61
C ALA A 6 -5.63 -15.31 11.13
N ALA A 7 -4.60 -16.05 11.54
CA ALA A 7 -4.17 -16.16 12.94
C ALA A 7 -3.33 -14.96 13.42
N ASP A 8 -2.77 -14.16 12.51
CA ASP A 8 -1.84 -13.07 12.83
C ASP A 8 -2.52 -11.71 13.00
N ARG A 9 -3.86 -11.68 12.94
CA ARG A 9 -4.69 -10.47 13.04
C ARG A 9 -4.51 -9.67 14.34
N SER A 10 -3.88 -10.26 15.35
CA SER A 10 -3.53 -9.63 16.64
C SER A 10 -2.03 -9.38 16.85
N SER A 11 -1.18 -9.68 15.86
CA SER A 11 0.27 -9.48 15.97
C SER A 11 0.68 -8.06 15.59
N HIS A 12 1.59 -7.46 16.36
CA HIS A 12 2.22 -6.20 15.97
C HIS A 12 3.38 -6.45 15.01
N ILE A 13 3.23 -6.03 13.77
CA ILE A 13 4.23 -6.11 12.71
C ILE A 13 4.99 -4.80 12.64
N HIS A 14 6.30 -4.91 12.78
CA HIS A 14 7.23 -3.79 12.68
C HIS A 14 8.28 -4.10 11.62
N GLY A 15 8.49 -3.14 10.73
CA GLY A 15 9.59 -3.11 9.78
C GLY A 15 10.98 -3.16 10.40
N LYS A 16 11.96 -3.53 9.59
CA LYS A 16 13.39 -3.38 9.86
C LYS A 16 13.99 -2.37 8.87
N ALA A 17 15.31 -2.18 8.90
CA ALA A 17 15.98 -1.37 7.88
C ALA A 17 15.83 -2.00 6.47
N GLY A 18 15.63 -1.16 5.46
CA GLY A 18 15.38 -1.56 4.07
C GLY A 18 13.89 -1.78 3.76
N ILE A 19 13.59 -2.20 2.53
CA ILE A 19 12.19 -2.44 2.10
C ILE A 19 11.65 -3.69 2.80
N ASN A 20 10.62 -3.50 3.61
CA ASN A 20 9.88 -4.53 4.30
C ASN A 20 8.63 -4.88 3.53
N THR A 21 8.39 -6.18 3.38
CA THR A 21 7.24 -6.71 2.66
C THR A 21 6.43 -7.64 3.57
N ILE A 22 5.13 -7.35 3.68
CA ILE A 22 4.13 -8.31 4.14
C ILE A 22 3.64 -9.10 2.92
N THR A 23 3.60 -10.43 3.04
CA THR A 23 3.06 -11.31 2.00
C THR A 23 1.83 -12.03 2.53
N ILE A 24 0.75 -11.96 1.76
CA ILE A 24 -0.49 -12.67 2.03
C ILE A 24 -0.40 -14.04 1.38
N ALA A 25 -0.46 -15.10 2.20
CA ALA A 25 -0.33 -16.47 1.73
C ALA A 25 -1.68 -17.15 1.48
N ASP A 26 -2.72 -16.72 2.20
CA ASP A 26 -4.06 -17.29 2.11
C ASP A 26 -4.85 -16.72 0.93
N ASP A 27 -5.95 -17.40 0.56
CA ASP A 27 -6.84 -17.07 -0.56
C ASP A 27 -8.08 -16.31 -0.07
N HIS A 28 -8.63 -15.41 -0.89
CA HIS A 28 -9.84 -14.61 -0.62
C HIS A 28 -9.79 -13.77 0.67
N GLN A 29 -8.61 -13.30 1.06
CA GLN A 29 -8.44 -12.46 2.24
C GLN A 29 -8.84 -11.02 1.94
N LEU A 30 -9.47 -10.40 2.93
CA LEU A 30 -9.66 -8.95 2.99
C LEU A 30 -8.67 -8.35 3.99
N ILE A 31 -7.73 -7.57 3.47
CA ILE A 31 -6.74 -6.84 4.26
C ILE A 31 -7.16 -5.38 4.25
N ASP A 32 -7.64 -4.91 5.40
CA ASP A 32 -8.06 -3.52 5.56
C ASP A 32 -7.03 -2.73 6.35
N LEU A 33 -6.09 -2.10 5.65
CA LEU A 33 -5.04 -1.30 6.30
C LEU A 33 -5.60 -0.08 7.00
N THR A 34 -6.73 0.45 6.56
CA THR A 34 -7.36 1.62 7.19
C THR A 34 -7.70 1.37 8.66
N SER A 35 -7.77 0.09 9.06
CA SER A 35 -8.01 -0.36 10.43
C SER A 35 -6.76 -0.84 11.19
N LEU A 36 -5.61 -0.96 10.52
CA LEU A 36 -4.39 -1.60 11.05
C LEU A 36 -3.21 -0.65 11.20
N THR A 37 -3.25 0.50 10.54
CA THR A 37 -2.20 1.53 10.50
C THR A 37 -2.54 2.72 11.43
N GLY A 38 -1.66 3.72 11.50
CA GLY A 38 -1.86 4.95 12.25
C GLY A 38 -0.87 5.17 13.39
N LYS A 39 -1.08 6.25 14.16
CA LYS A 39 -0.28 6.63 15.34
C LYS A 39 -1.05 6.46 16.66
N THR A 40 -2.06 5.59 16.69
CA THR A 40 -2.89 5.37 17.87
C THR A 40 -2.45 4.11 18.62
N VAL A 41 -2.84 4.02 19.90
CA VAL A 41 -2.65 2.82 20.72
C VAL A 41 -3.58 1.74 20.18
N GLY A 42 -3.08 0.89 19.28
CA GLY A 42 -3.87 -0.13 18.59
C GLY A 42 -3.40 -0.40 17.15
N SER A 43 -2.60 0.49 16.56
CA SER A 43 -1.99 0.23 15.25
C SER A 43 -1.07 -0.99 15.34
N THR A 44 -1.32 -1.97 14.49
CA THR A 44 -0.61 -3.26 14.48
C THR A 44 0.41 -3.36 13.37
N VAL A 45 0.44 -2.43 12.40
CA VAL A 45 1.39 -2.45 11.28
C VAL A 45 2.14 -1.12 11.19
N THR A 46 3.48 -1.17 11.27
CA THR A 46 4.37 -0.02 11.10
C THR A 46 5.65 -0.42 10.35
N GLY A 47 6.26 0.53 9.62
CA GLY A 47 7.51 0.29 8.87
C GLY A 47 7.38 -0.80 7.80
N ILE A 48 6.21 -0.94 7.19
CA ILE A 48 6.03 -1.83 6.06
C ILE A 48 5.83 -0.94 4.86
N GLU A 49 6.62 -1.13 3.81
CA GLU A 49 6.58 -0.25 2.65
C GLU A 49 6.07 -0.97 1.39
N ARG A 50 5.83 -2.29 1.49
CA ARG A 50 5.24 -3.10 0.45
C ARG A 50 4.27 -4.16 1.01
N ILE A 51 3.15 -4.36 0.32
CA ILE A 51 2.32 -5.56 0.46
C ILE A 51 2.38 -6.39 -0.81
N ASP A 52 2.50 -7.70 -0.65
CA ASP A 52 2.35 -8.68 -1.74
C ASP A 52 1.10 -9.53 -1.49
N LEU A 53 0.13 -9.42 -2.39
CA LEU A 53 -1.17 -10.09 -2.31
C LEU A 53 -1.12 -11.56 -2.76
N GLY A 54 0.02 -12.06 -3.25
CA GLY A 54 0.22 -13.49 -3.52
C GLY A 54 -0.53 -14.06 -4.73
N GLY A 55 -1.53 -13.37 -5.28
CA GLY A 55 -2.27 -13.79 -6.47
C GLY A 55 -3.45 -14.71 -6.22
N GLN A 56 -4.03 -14.70 -5.01
CA GLN A 56 -5.08 -15.61 -4.56
C GLN A 56 -6.36 -14.85 -4.19
N ASN A 57 -6.92 -14.08 -5.14
CA ASN A 57 -8.18 -13.34 -4.97
C ASN A 57 -8.22 -12.43 -3.73
N ASN A 58 -7.07 -11.85 -3.37
CA ASN A 58 -6.96 -11.07 -2.15
C ASN A 58 -7.30 -9.60 -2.44
N THR A 59 -7.99 -8.95 -1.49
CA THR A 59 -8.35 -7.54 -1.57
C THR A 59 -7.59 -6.74 -0.51
N LEU A 60 -6.91 -5.69 -0.95
CA LEU A 60 -6.32 -4.68 -0.08
C LEU A 60 -7.18 -3.41 -0.09
N LYS A 61 -7.64 -2.98 1.08
CA LYS A 61 -8.15 -1.62 1.29
C LYS A 61 -7.03 -0.77 1.86
N ILE A 62 -6.75 0.34 1.20
CA ILE A 62 -5.71 1.29 1.58
C ILE A 62 -6.19 2.71 1.29
N SER A 63 -5.82 3.63 2.17
CA SER A 63 -6.19 5.04 2.07
C SER A 63 -4.97 5.95 1.86
N MET A 64 -5.21 7.20 1.46
CA MET A 64 -4.16 8.22 1.38
C MET A 64 -3.38 8.37 2.69
N ILE A 65 -4.06 8.33 3.85
CA ILE A 65 -3.40 8.45 5.15
C ILE A 65 -2.54 7.22 5.48
N ASP A 66 -2.89 6.04 4.97
CA ASP A 66 -2.06 4.84 5.13
C ASP A 66 -0.75 4.97 4.36
N VAL A 67 -0.81 5.46 3.11
CA VAL A 67 0.39 5.71 2.29
C VAL A 67 1.27 6.77 2.94
N LEU A 68 0.70 7.83 3.52
CA LEU A 68 1.46 8.83 4.29
C LEU A 68 2.13 8.24 5.55
N ASN A 69 1.45 7.34 6.25
CA ASN A 69 1.93 6.78 7.52
C ASN A 69 2.96 5.65 7.32
N LEU A 70 2.84 4.89 6.23
CA LEU A 70 3.67 3.73 5.95
C LEU A 70 4.74 3.98 4.88
N GLY A 71 4.51 4.94 3.99
CA GLY A 71 5.40 5.26 2.89
C GLY A 71 6.64 6.02 3.36
N GLU A 72 7.74 5.76 2.68
CA GLU A 72 9.00 6.48 2.84
C GLU A 72 9.32 7.24 1.56
N THR A 73 10.04 8.36 1.68
CA THR A 73 10.41 9.17 0.52
C THR A 73 11.45 8.45 -0.33
N ASP A 74 11.27 8.50 -1.65
CA ASP A 74 12.22 7.99 -2.64
C ASP A 74 12.57 6.50 -2.54
N LEU A 75 11.64 5.70 -2.02
CA LEU A 75 11.90 4.30 -1.72
C LEU A 75 12.11 3.43 -2.96
N PHE A 76 11.33 3.68 -4.02
CA PHE A 76 11.36 2.92 -5.26
C PHE A 76 11.75 3.78 -6.46
N ARG A 77 11.48 5.08 -6.41
CA ARG A 77 11.82 6.07 -7.43
C ARG A 77 12.28 7.36 -6.74
N ALA A 78 13.37 7.97 -7.19
CA ALA A 78 13.84 9.24 -6.62
C ALA A 78 13.09 10.43 -7.24
N ASP A 79 11.89 10.74 -6.73
CA ASP A 79 11.00 11.80 -7.24
C ASP A 79 10.39 12.72 -6.15
N GLY A 80 10.87 12.60 -4.92
CA GLY A 80 10.52 13.41 -3.76
C GLY A 80 9.22 13.01 -3.07
N LYS A 81 8.53 11.96 -3.51
CA LYS A 81 7.24 11.54 -2.95
C LYS A 81 7.40 10.45 -1.90
N GLN A 82 6.48 10.42 -0.93
CA GLN A 82 6.31 9.24 -0.08
C GLN A 82 5.67 8.13 -0.88
N GLN A 83 6.28 6.95 -0.87
CA GLN A 83 5.95 5.87 -1.77
C GLN A 83 5.58 4.59 -1.03
N PHE A 84 4.52 3.93 -1.52
CA PHE A 84 4.12 2.59 -1.08
C PHE A 84 3.90 1.69 -2.30
N MET A 85 4.17 0.39 -2.16
CA MET A 85 4.08 -0.56 -3.27
C MET A 85 3.14 -1.74 -2.96
N VAL A 86 2.35 -2.13 -3.96
CA VAL A 86 1.49 -3.31 -3.92
C VAL A 86 1.89 -4.25 -5.05
N ASN A 87 2.30 -5.46 -4.68
CA ASN A 87 2.49 -6.58 -5.59
C ASN A 87 1.24 -7.47 -5.57
N GLY A 88 0.98 -8.14 -6.69
CA GLY A 88 -0.16 -9.04 -6.83
C GLY A 88 -0.32 -9.54 -8.26
N LYS A 89 -1.45 -10.18 -8.54
CA LYS A 89 -1.81 -10.73 -9.86
C LYS A 89 -3.23 -10.34 -10.28
N ALA A 90 -3.66 -10.82 -11.45
CA ALA A 90 -4.95 -10.48 -12.07
C ALA A 90 -6.21 -10.73 -11.23
N ALA A 91 -6.13 -11.68 -10.29
CA ALA A 91 -7.23 -12.02 -9.40
C ALA A 91 -7.32 -11.08 -8.17
N ASP A 92 -6.24 -10.39 -7.82
CA ASP A 92 -6.19 -9.54 -6.63
C ASP A 92 -6.78 -8.15 -6.93
N ALA A 93 -7.25 -7.49 -5.88
CA ALA A 93 -7.84 -6.17 -5.94
C ALA A 93 -7.23 -5.20 -4.93
N VAL A 94 -7.18 -3.93 -5.32
CA VAL A 94 -6.86 -2.79 -4.47
C VAL A 94 -8.04 -1.82 -4.51
N GLU A 95 -8.55 -1.50 -3.34
CA GLU A 95 -9.51 -0.43 -3.11
C GLU A 95 -8.75 0.74 -2.49
N LEU A 96 -8.54 1.79 -3.28
CA LEU A 96 -7.80 2.98 -2.90
C LEU A 96 -8.76 4.09 -2.53
N SER A 97 -8.82 4.47 -1.26
CA SER A 97 -9.67 5.56 -0.81
C SER A 97 -8.91 6.87 -0.64
N ASN A 98 -9.59 7.96 -0.92
CA ASN A 98 -9.17 9.28 -0.48
C ASN A 98 -9.38 9.43 1.04
N THR A 99 -8.62 10.31 1.69
CA THR A 99 -8.84 10.65 3.11
C THR A 99 -8.47 12.09 3.36
N ARG A 100 -9.39 12.84 3.95
CA ARG A 100 -9.11 14.22 4.39
C ARG A 100 -8.16 14.19 5.57
N VAL A 101 -7.02 14.85 5.41
CA VAL A 101 -6.01 15.00 6.46
C VAL A 101 -5.90 16.49 6.80
N ALA A 102 -6.02 16.82 8.08
CA ALA A 102 -5.90 18.19 8.54
C ALA A 102 -4.54 18.79 8.14
N GLY A 103 -4.56 19.95 7.49
CA GLY A 103 -3.35 20.63 7.00
C GLY A 103 -2.88 20.19 5.62
N ILE A 104 -3.52 19.22 4.98
CA ILE A 104 -3.30 18.87 3.57
C ILE A 104 -4.50 19.38 2.76
N ALA A 105 -4.25 20.00 1.61
CA ALA A 105 -5.30 20.48 0.73
C ALA A 105 -6.10 19.31 0.14
N ASP A 106 -7.41 19.51 -0.09
CA ASP A 106 -8.23 18.55 -0.82
C ASP A 106 -7.62 18.28 -2.21
N GLY A 107 -7.66 17.04 -2.64
CA GLY A 107 -7.12 16.56 -3.92
C GLY A 107 -7.70 15.19 -4.23
N ASP A 108 -7.25 14.59 -5.32
CA ASP A 108 -7.71 13.27 -5.76
C ASP A 108 -6.52 12.41 -6.19
N TRP A 109 -6.75 11.10 -6.25
CA TRP A 109 -5.82 10.15 -6.84
C TRP A 109 -5.92 10.17 -8.36
N GLU A 110 -4.76 10.24 -9.02
CA GLU A 110 -4.66 10.23 -10.47
C GLU A 110 -3.62 9.22 -10.93
N ARG A 111 -3.91 8.52 -12.02
CA ARG A 111 -2.94 7.63 -12.66
C ARG A 111 -1.95 8.45 -13.49
N GLN A 112 -0.68 8.45 -13.09
CA GLN A 112 0.38 9.20 -13.77
C GLN A 112 1.10 8.39 -14.87
N GLY A 113 0.88 7.07 -14.91
CA GLY A 113 1.41 6.21 -15.97
C GLY A 113 1.95 4.91 -15.43
N LYS A 114 3.13 4.51 -15.94
CA LYS A 114 3.77 3.23 -15.66
C LYS A 114 5.23 3.44 -15.26
N ALA A 115 5.70 2.66 -14.30
CA ALA A 115 7.11 2.59 -13.92
C ALA A 115 7.58 1.13 -13.93
N THR A 116 8.86 0.90 -14.22
CA THR A 116 9.48 -0.42 -14.09
C THR A 116 10.46 -0.41 -12.92
N ILE A 117 10.22 -1.24 -11.91
CA ILE A 117 11.05 -1.35 -10.71
C ILE A 117 11.52 -2.80 -10.62
N GLY A 118 12.84 -3.01 -10.64
CA GLY A 118 13.41 -4.37 -10.56
C GLY A 118 12.97 -5.31 -11.69
N GLY A 119 12.63 -4.78 -12.87
CA GLY A 119 12.13 -5.56 -14.02
C GLY A 119 10.63 -5.86 -13.99
N VAL A 120 9.90 -5.40 -12.97
CA VAL A 120 8.44 -5.56 -12.85
C VAL A 120 7.75 -4.23 -13.19
N ALA A 121 6.66 -4.29 -13.95
CA ALA A 121 5.88 -3.12 -14.35
C ALA A 121 4.78 -2.80 -13.34
N TYR A 122 4.70 -1.53 -12.97
CA TYR A 122 3.73 -0.97 -12.02
C TYR A 122 2.95 0.16 -12.69
N ASP A 123 1.65 0.22 -12.39
CA ASP A 123 0.86 1.43 -12.59
C ASP A 123 1.10 2.38 -11.41
N VAL A 124 1.34 3.65 -11.73
CA VAL A 124 1.68 4.70 -10.76
C VAL A 124 0.46 5.57 -10.53
N PHE A 125 0.05 5.69 -9.28
CA PHE A 125 -1.02 6.55 -8.82
C PHE A 125 -0.47 7.58 -7.86
N GLU A 126 -0.80 8.85 -8.07
CA GLU A 126 -0.32 9.96 -7.26
C GLU A 126 -1.49 10.78 -6.76
N HIS A 127 -1.39 11.27 -5.52
CA HIS A 127 -2.38 12.20 -4.99
C HIS A 127 -1.99 13.64 -5.33
N SER A 128 -2.90 14.40 -5.93
CA SER A 128 -2.60 15.71 -6.55
C SER A 128 -2.07 16.78 -5.58
N THR A 129 -2.30 16.63 -4.27
CA THR A 129 -1.91 17.62 -3.25
C THR A 129 -1.08 17.07 -2.10
N ALA A 130 -0.94 15.75 -1.96
CA ALA A 130 -0.40 15.14 -0.74
C ALA A 130 1.05 14.62 -0.87
N HIS A 131 1.68 14.78 -2.04
CA HIS A 131 3.03 14.28 -2.32
C HIS A 131 3.21 12.78 -1.99
N VAL A 132 2.16 11.98 -2.21
CA VAL A 132 2.19 10.53 -2.05
C VAL A 132 1.98 9.81 -3.36
N GLU A 133 2.57 8.62 -3.46
CA GLU A 133 2.51 7.75 -4.61
C GLU A 133 2.24 6.29 -4.18
N LEU A 134 1.28 5.66 -4.85
CA LEU A 134 1.02 4.23 -4.77
C LEU A 134 1.41 3.57 -6.09
N MET A 135 2.33 2.61 -6.02
CA MET A 135 2.72 1.76 -7.15
C MET A 135 2.03 0.41 -7.06
N VAL A 136 1.19 0.09 -8.03
CA VAL A 136 0.45 -1.18 -8.07
C VAL A 136 0.92 -2.03 -9.24
N GLN A 137 1.35 -3.26 -8.97
CA GLN A 137 1.85 -4.16 -10.00
C GLN A 137 0.79 -4.41 -11.08
N GLN A 138 1.19 -4.38 -12.34
CA GLN A 138 0.27 -4.59 -13.44
C GLN A 138 -0.42 -5.95 -13.38
N GLY A 139 -1.73 -5.93 -13.64
CA GLY A 139 -2.62 -7.07 -13.54
C GLY A 139 -3.57 -6.94 -12.36
N VAL A 140 -3.13 -6.38 -11.23
CA VAL A 140 -4.00 -6.15 -10.06
C VAL A 140 -5.14 -5.21 -10.43
N GLN A 141 -6.36 -5.54 -10.02
CA GLN A 141 -7.54 -4.71 -10.23
C GLN A 141 -7.50 -3.53 -9.26
N LEU A 142 -7.80 -2.32 -9.73
CA LEU A 142 -7.81 -1.13 -8.88
C LEU A 142 -9.11 -0.36 -9.02
N SER A 143 -9.68 0.04 -7.89
CA SER A 143 -10.80 0.97 -7.80
C SER A 143 -10.44 2.13 -6.87
N MET A 144 -10.84 3.34 -7.24
CA MET A 144 -10.63 4.56 -6.45
C MET A 144 -11.96 5.06 -5.91
N HIS A 145 -11.98 5.50 -4.65
CA HIS A 145 -13.18 5.95 -3.93
C HIS A 145 -12.95 7.24 -3.16
#